data_AF-K0RE93-F1
#
_entry.id   AF-K0RE93-F1
#
_cell.length_a   1.000
_cell.length_b   1.000
_cell.length_c   1.000
_cell.angle_alpha   90.00
_cell.angle_beta   90.00
_cell.angle_gamma   90.00
#
_symmetry.space_group_name_H-M   'P 1'
#
loop_
_entity.id
_entity.type
_entity.pdbx_description
1 polymer ?
#
loop_
_entity_poly.entity_id
_entity_poly.type
_entity_poly.pdbx_seq_one_letter_code
_entity_poly.pdbx_strand_id
1 'polypeptide(L)'
;MKRREFTDDGIYIRARESAQESHGKQPEAQTGDETEKVVVFGMETSLHLRIPERVKNEQKRLQYLQAAFKGRHRPFRPNENPATSSSTGELTEADYIYLNRAYGVEDRLARFRMTLKVHKIPNPKMRPIVCCAGTRMNHISKWLDFQLQRLKPFVPTYIKDSHDLLAKLRNIGGLPPNARLFTADAVSMYTNIDTEHAIRVIHGIQIPIYEFVRWYLL
;
A
#
# COMPACT_ATOMS: atom_id res chain seq x y z
N MET A 1 21.53 -4.23 -34.26
CA MET A 1 20.91 -4.91 -33.10
C MET A 1 19.52 -4.31 -32.90
N LYS A 2 18.45 -5.02 -33.30
CA LYS A 2 17.08 -4.50 -33.34
C LYS A 2 16.51 -4.39 -31.92
N ARG A 3 16.05 -3.19 -31.56
CA ARG A 3 15.33 -2.86 -30.33
C ARG A 3 13.94 -3.51 -30.44
N ARG A 4 13.58 -4.41 -29.51
CA ARG A 4 12.24 -4.98 -29.44
C ARG A 4 11.29 -3.87 -28.97
N GLU A 5 10.28 -3.58 -29.78
CA GLU A 5 9.17 -2.70 -29.43
C GLU A 5 8.31 -3.42 -28.38
N PHE A 6 8.11 -2.77 -27.23
CA PHE A 6 7.05 -3.15 -26.28
C PHE A 6 5.75 -2.56 -26.82
N THR A 7 4.77 -3.41 -27.08
CA THR A 7 3.42 -3.01 -27.51
C THR A 7 2.71 -2.29 -26.35
N ASP A 8 2.37 -1.02 -26.57
CA ASP A 8 1.62 -0.15 -25.66
C ASP A 8 0.15 -0.61 -25.51
N ASP A 9 -0.11 -1.53 -24.58
CA ASP A 9 -1.47 -1.83 -24.10
C ASP A 9 -1.89 -0.87 -22.95
N GLY A 10 -1.52 0.42 -23.09
CA GLY A 10 -1.81 1.46 -22.12
C GLY A 10 -3.26 1.93 -22.15
N ILE A 11 -3.87 2.10 -20.98
CA ILE A 11 -5.16 2.79 -20.84
C ILE A 11 -4.97 4.25 -21.29
N TYR A 12 -5.47 4.59 -22.47
CA TYR A 12 -5.44 5.97 -22.97
C TYR A 12 -6.48 6.82 -22.23
N ILE A 13 -6.03 7.69 -21.31
CA ILE A 13 -6.86 8.77 -20.77
C ILE A 13 -6.76 9.95 -21.74
N ARG A 14 -7.72 10.06 -22.66
CA ARG A 14 -7.88 11.26 -23.50
C ARG A 14 -8.56 12.34 -22.65
N ALA A 15 -7.79 13.23 -22.04
CA ALA A 15 -8.33 14.45 -21.45
C ALA A 15 -8.82 15.35 -22.58
N ARG A 16 -10.14 15.51 -22.72
CA ARG A 16 -10.72 16.62 -23.48
C ARG A 16 -10.74 17.81 -22.53
N GLU A 17 -10.00 18.87 -22.84
CA GLU A 17 -10.23 20.18 -22.25
C GLU A 17 -11.62 20.66 -22.69
N SER A 18 -12.60 20.58 -21.80
CA SER A 18 -13.79 21.42 -21.89
C SER A 18 -13.56 22.59 -20.95
N ALA A 19 -12.95 23.65 -21.47
CA ALA A 19 -13.03 24.96 -20.83
C ALA A 19 -14.50 25.39 -20.86
N GLN A 20 -15.20 25.24 -19.73
CA GLN A 20 -16.38 26.06 -19.46
C GLN A 20 -15.89 27.22 -18.61
N GLU A 21 -15.77 28.40 -19.22
CA GLU A 21 -15.67 29.66 -18.50
C GLU A 21 -16.96 29.85 -17.68
N SER A 22 -16.92 29.52 -16.40
CA SER A 22 -17.94 29.99 -15.47
C SER A 22 -17.52 31.38 -14.98
N HIS A 23 -18.13 32.41 -15.56
CA HIS A 23 -18.06 33.77 -15.06
C HIS A 23 -18.47 33.85 -13.57
N GLY A 24 -17.62 34.49 -12.78
CA GLY A 24 -18.04 35.22 -11.58
C GLY A 24 -18.17 34.42 -10.29
N LYS A 25 -17.06 34.29 -9.55
CA LYS A 25 -16.96 34.62 -8.11
C LYS A 25 -15.51 34.54 -7.65
N GLN A 26 -14.92 35.70 -7.32
CA GLN A 26 -13.65 35.76 -6.60
C GLN A 26 -13.84 35.15 -5.20
N PRO A 27 -12.92 34.31 -4.70
CA PRO A 27 -12.93 33.95 -3.29
C PRO A 27 -12.35 35.11 -2.46
N GLU A 28 -13.18 35.64 -1.57
CA GLU A 28 -12.78 36.59 -0.54
C GLU A 28 -11.69 35.99 0.36
N ALA A 29 -10.62 36.74 0.57
CA ALA A 29 -9.59 36.42 1.54
C ALA A 29 -10.11 36.78 2.94
N GLN A 30 -10.36 35.77 3.79
CA GLN A 30 -10.46 35.97 5.23
C GLN A 30 -9.17 35.50 5.90
N THR A 31 -8.54 36.46 6.55
CA THR A 31 -7.33 36.39 7.37
C THR A 31 -7.64 35.71 8.70
N GLY A 32 -6.80 34.75 9.11
CA GLY A 32 -6.81 34.25 10.49
C GLY A 32 -6.67 32.73 10.62
N ASP A 33 -5.54 32.35 11.21
CA ASP A 33 -5.22 31.07 11.86
C ASP A 33 -4.68 29.90 11.02
N GLU A 34 -3.51 29.42 11.47
CA GLU A 34 -2.67 28.40 10.86
C GLU A 34 -3.31 27.01 11.02
N THR A 35 -4.14 26.63 10.06
CA THR A 35 -4.53 25.22 9.88
C THR A 35 -4.13 24.78 8.48
N GLU A 36 -3.44 23.64 8.41
CA GLU A 36 -2.99 23.01 7.17
C GLU A 36 -4.10 23.07 6.11
N LYS A 37 -3.92 23.91 5.09
CA LYS A 37 -4.77 23.93 3.91
C LYS A 37 -4.47 22.69 3.09
N VAL A 38 -5.08 21.56 3.46
CA VAL A 38 -5.16 20.38 2.61
C VAL A 38 -6.09 20.71 1.46
N VAL A 39 -5.55 21.28 0.39
CA VAL A 39 -6.29 21.50 -0.85
C VAL A 39 -6.48 20.14 -1.53
N VAL A 40 -7.58 19.47 -1.19
CA VAL A 40 -8.02 18.27 -1.89
C VAL A 40 -8.67 18.73 -3.20
N PHE A 41 -7.91 18.74 -4.29
CA PHE A 41 -8.51 18.78 -5.62
C PHE A 41 -9.20 17.43 -5.88
N GLY A 42 -10.46 17.33 -5.46
CA GLY A 42 -11.36 16.28 -5.90
C GLY A 42 -11.68 16.50 -7.37
N MET A 43 -10.83 16.02 -8.28
CA MET A 43 -11.33 15.74 -9.63
C MET A 43 -12.25 14.52 -9.50
N GLU A 44 -13.54 14.77 -9.30
CA GLU A 44 -14.55 13.81 -9.73
C GLU A 44 -14.43 13.71 -11.25
N THR A 45 -13.62 12.76 -11.70
CA THR A 45 -13.63 12.35 -13.10
C THR A 45 -14.95 11.63 -13.34
N SER A 46 -16.02 12.39 -13.55
CA SER A 46 -17.25 11.96 -14.22
C SER A 46 -17.00 11.82 -15.72
N LEU A 47 -15.91 11.14 -16.09
CA LEU A 47 -15.81 10.52 -17.40
C LEU A 47 -16.49 9.17 -17.25
N HIS A 48 -17.52 8.92 -18.05
CA HIS A 48 -18.03 7.57 -18.30
C HIS A 48 -16.94 6.74 -19.00
N LEU A 49 -15.84 6.46 -18.30
CA LEU A 49 -14.85 5.49 -18.72
C LEU A 49 -15.58 4.16 -18.67
N ARG A 50 -15.89 3.61 -19.85
CA ARG A 50 -16.27 2.20 -19.97
C ARG A 50 -15.14 1.40 -19.34
N ILE A 51 -15.39 0.85 -18.16
CA ILE A 51 -14.45 -0.02 -17.48
C ILE A 51 -14.23 -1.20 -18.42
N PRO A 52 -13.01 -1.39 -18.94
CA PRO A 52 -12.76 -2.47 -19.89
C PRO A 52 -13.16 -3.80 -19.27
N GLU A 53 -13.79 -4.67 -20.04
CA GLU A 53 -14.23 -5.97 -19.54
C GLU A 53 -13.05 -6.79 -18.97
N ARG A 54 -11.85 -6.58 -19.53
CA ARG A 54 -10.59 -7.08 -18.99
C ARG A 54 -10.37 -6.75 -17.51
N VAL A 55 -10.68 -5.52 -17.07
CA VAL A 55 -10.49 -5.09 -15.67
C VAL A 55 -11.46 -5.83 -14.75
N LYS A 56 -12.72 -5.99 -15.17
CA LYS A 56 -13.71 -6.77 -14.40
C LYS A 56 -13.31 -8.23 -14.32
N ASN A 57 -12.85 -8.82 -15.43
CA ASN A 57 -12.38 -10.19 -15.48
C ASN A 57 -11.18 -10.42 -14.55
N GLU A 58 -10.21 -9.50 -14.54
CA GLU A 58 -9.05 -9.62 -13.66
C GLU A 58 -9.46 -9.44 -12.18
N GLN A 59 -10.36 -8.51 -11.87
CA GLN A 59 -10.91 -8.38 -10.52
C GLN A 59 -11.56 -9.70 -10.08
N LYS A 60 -12.38 -10.29 -10.94
CA LYS A 60 -13.05 -11.57 -10.66
C LYS A 60 -12.04 -12.72 -10.49
N ARG A 61 -10.99 -12.75 -11.31
CA ARG A 61 -9.88 -13.71 -11.19
C ARG A 61 -9.19 -13.60 -9.82
N LEU A 62 -8.86 -12.38 -9.40
CA LEU A 62 -8.27 -12.12 -8.08
C LEU A 62 -9.20 -12.59 -6.95
N GLN A 63 -10.50 -12.32 -7.06
CA GLN A 63 -11.46 -12.79 -6.07
C GLN A 63 -11.49 -14.32 -5.95
N TYR A 64 -11.40 -15.04 -7.07
CA TYR A 64 -11.30 -16.51 -7.05
C TYR A 64 -10.00 -17.00 -6.40
N LEU A 65 -8.86 -16.38 -6.72
CA LEU A 65 -7.58 -16.73 -6.12
C LEU A 65 -7.60 -16.52 -4.60
N GLN A 66 -8.18 -15.41 -4.15
CA GLN A 66 -8.30 -15.12 -2.72
C GLN A 66 -9.23 -16.10 -2.02
N ALA A 67 -10.36 -16.47 -2.65
CA ALA A 67 -11.27 -17.47 -2.12
C ALA A 67 -10.61 -18.86 -2.02
N ALA A 68 -9.84 -19.25 -3.03
CA ALA A 68 -9.08 -20.50 -3.05
C ALA A 68 -7.99 -20.53 -1.96
N PHE A 69 -7.22 -19.44 -1.82
CA PHE A 69 -6.26 -19.29 -0.72
C PHE A 69 -6.95 -19.46 0.64
N LYS A 70 -8.02 -18.70 0.88
CA LYS A 70 -8.78 -18.78 2.13
C LYS A 70 -9.30 -20.20 2.40
N GLY A 71 -9.82 -20.89 1.38
CA GLY A 71 -10.34 -22.26 1.51
C GLY A 71 -9.26 -23.29 1.81
N ARG A 72 -8.07 -23.14 1.21
CA ARG A 72 -6.91 -24.01 1.46
C ARG A 72 -6.34 -23.80 2.86
N HIS A 73 -6.24 -22.57 3.32
CA HIS A 73 -5.55 -22.24 4.57
C HIS A 73 -6.49 -22.05 5.77
N ARG A 74 -7.79 -22.35 5.63
CA ARG A 74 -8.79 -22.20 6.70
C ARG A 74 -8.42 -22.99 7.98
N PRO A 75 -8.94 -22.59 9.15
CA PRO A 75 -8.80 -23.36 10.37
C PRO A 75 -9.41 -24.76 10.24
N PHE A 76 -8.86 -25.73 10.97
CA PHE A 76 -9.47 -27.06 11.09
C PHE A 76 -10.83 -26.96 11.79
N ARG A 77 -11.81 -27.68 11.24
CA ARG A 77 -13.14 -27.73 11.84
C ARG A 77 -13.18 -28.79 12.94
N PRO A 78 -13.85 -28.54 14.08
CA PRO A 78 -13.92 -29.50 15.17
C PRO A 78 -14.47 -30.88 14.79
N ASN A 79 -15.36 -30.91 13.79
CA ASN A 79 -16.06 -32.13 13.36
C ASN A 79 -15.42 -32.81 12.13
N GLU A 80 -14.33 -32.25 11.58
CA GLU A 80 -13.62 -32.81 10.44
C GLU A 80 -12.25 -33.30 10.91
N ASN A 81 -11.88 -34.54 10.58
CA ASN A 81 -10.55 -35.05 10.91
C ASN A 81 -9.49 -34.22 10.16
N PRO A 82 -8.53 -33.57 10.87
CA PRO A 82 -7.49 -32.76 10.26
C PRO A 82 -6.66 -33.51 9.21
N ALA A 83 -6.38 -34.80 9.45
CA ALA A 83 -5.57 -35.63 8.56
C ALA A 83 -6.26 -35.92 7.21
N THR A 84 -7.58 -35.82 7.17
CA THR A 84 -8.39 -36.00 5.93
C THR A 84 -8.88 -34.68 5.35
N SER A 85 -8.63 -33.57 6.05
CA SER A 85 -9.03 -32.24 5.58
C SER A 85 -8.12 -31.79 4.44
N SER A 86 -8.70 -31.19 3.40
CA SER A 86 -7.95 -30.56 2.30
C SER A 86 -7.32 -29.21 2.71
N SER A 87 -7.28 -28.90 4.00
CA SER A 87 -6.86 -27.60 4.52
C SER A 87 -5.58 -27.71 5.35
N THR A 88 -4.73 -26.68 5.29
CA THR A 88 -3.47 -26.63 6.02
C THR A 88 -3.63 -26.21 7.48
N GLY A 89 -4.73 -25.54 7.85
CA GLY A 89 -4.93 -25.05 9.23
C GLY A 89 -4.07 -23.86 9.62
N GLU A 90 -3.42 -23.18 8.66
CA GLU A 90 -2.45 -22.10 8.95
C GLU A 90 -3.11 -20.78 9.37
N LEU A 91 -4.33 -20.48 8.91
CA LEU A 91 -5.06 -19.31 9.39
C LEU A 91 -5.63 -19.57 10.78
N THR A 92 -5.53 -18.57 11.65
CA THR A 92 -6.27 -18.58 12.92
C THR A 92 -7.76 -18.37 12.66
N GLU A 93 -8.61 -18.73 13.63
CA GLU A 93 -10.05 -18.49 13.54
C GLU A 93 -10.36 -16.98 13.40
N ALA A 94 -9.62 -16.13 14.11
CA ALA A 94 -9.76 -14.68 14.01
C ALA A 94 -9.39 -14.15 12.61
N ASP A 95 -8.28 -14.63 12.02
CA ASP A 95 -7.88 -14.28 10.65
C ASP A 95 -8.95 -14.71 9.65
N TYR A 96 -9.44 -15.95 9.77
CA TYR A 96 -10.44 -16.50 8.89
C TYR A 96 -11.77 -15.74 8.96
N ILE A 97 -12.24 -15.40 10.17
CA ILE A 97 -13.42 -14.56 10.39
C ILE A 97 -13.23 -13.17 9.78
N TYR A 98 -12.08 -12.51 10.02
CA TYR A 98 -11.78 -11.20 9.46
C TYR A 98 -11.84 -11.22 7.93
N LEU A 99 -11.15 -12.19 7.33
CA LEU A 99 -11.13 -12.36 5.88
C LEU A 99 -12.55 -12.64 5.37
N ASN A 100 -13.33 -13.51 6.01
CA ASN A 100 -14.72 -13.80 5.61
C ASN A 100 -15.63 -12.57 5.61
N ARG A 101 -15.49 -11.68 6.59
CA ARG A 101 -16.27 -10.43 6.64
C ARG A 101 -16.01 -9.57 5.40
N ALA A 102 -14.80 -9.60 4.85
CA ALA A 102 -14.47 -8.89 3.62
C ALA A 102 -15.12 -9.48 2.35
N TYR A 103 -15.62 -10.73 2.39
CA TYR A 103 -16.36 -11.35 1.27
C TYR A 103 -17.87 -11.15 1.35
N GLY A 104 -18.41 -10.78 2.53
CA GLY A 104 -19.86 -10.59 2.72
C GLY A 104 -20.42 -9.33 2.06
N VAL A 105 -19.57 -8.48 1.50
CA VAL A 105 -19.94 -7.20 0.86
C VAL A 105 -19.60 -7.27 -0.63
N GLU A 106 -20.44 -6.63 -1.45
CA GLU A 106 -20.16 -6.44 -2.87
C GLU A 106 -18.85 -5.68 -3.06
N ASP A 107 -17.97 -6.22 -3.90
CA ASP A 107 -16.63 -5.68 -4.08
C ASP A 107 -16.66 -4.52 -5.08
N ARG A 108 -16.06 -3.40 -4.70
CA ARG A 108 -15.94 -2.22 -5.56
C ARG A 108 -14.62 -2.27 -6.31
N LEU A 109 -14.59 -1.64 -7.49
CA LEU A 109 -13.34 -1.45 -8.21
C LEU A 109 -12.48 -0.37 -7.54
N ALA A 110 -11.17 -0.60 -7.53
CA ALA A 110 -10.22 0.38 -7.03
C ALA A 110 -10.23 1.65 -7.90
N ARG A 111 -10.07 2.81 -7.27
CA ARG A 111 -10.15 4.12 -7.94
C ARG A 111 -8.75 4.68 -8.15
N PHE A 112 -8.41 5.00 -9.38
CA PHE A 112 -7.19 5.76 -9.66
C PHE A 112 -7.36 7.21 -9.23
N ARG A 113 -6.36 7.77 -8.55
CA ARG A 113 -6.28 9.16 -8.10
C ARG A 113 -4.91 9.73 -8.45
N MET A 114 -4.84 11.02 -8.70
CA MET A 114 -3.60 11.72 -8.97
C MET A 114 -3.51 12.94 -8.06
N THR A 115 -2.49 12.96 -7.20
CA THR A 115 -2.28 14.05 -6.22
C THR A 115 -1.09 14.92 -6.62
N LEU A 116 -1.17 16.22 -6.32
CA LEU A 116 -0.14 17.20 -6.67
C LEU A 116 0.91 17.35 -5.56
N LYS A 117 2.20 17.37 -5.92
CA LYS A 117 3.28 17.78 -5.00
C LYS A 117 3.41 19.31 -5.02
N VAL A 118 2.66 19.97 -4.15
CA VAL A 118 2.60 21.45 -4.06
C VAL A 118 3.96 22.12 -3.79
N HIS A 119 4.86 21.46 -3.06
CA HIS A 119 6.19 22.00 -2.73
C HIS A 119 7.21 21.92 -3.88
N LYS A 120 6.79 21.57 -5.12
CA LYS A 120 7.66 21.49 -6.31
C LYS A 120 7.32 22.56 -7.37
N ILE A 121 6.66 23.64 -6.98
CA ILE A 121 6.39 24.81 -7.82
C ILE A 121 7.71 25.45 -8.28
N PRO A 122 7.84 25.92 -9.54
CA PRO A 122 6.78 26.11 -10.55
C PRO A 122 6.36 24.86 -11.33
N ASN A 123 7.10 23.75 -11.23
CA ASN A 123 6.87 22.54 -12.01
C ASN A 123 6.37 21.38 -11.12
N PRO A 124 5.12 21.43 -10.63
CA PRO A 124 4.62 20.48 -9.67
C PRO A 124 4.60 19.07 -10.27
N LYS A 125 4.97 18.09 -9.46
CA LYS A 125 4.97 16.68 -9.84
C LYS A 125 3.67 16.02 -9.40
N MET A 126 3.16 15.09 -10.18
CA MET A 126 2.01 14.26 -9.81
C MET A 126 2.45 13.00 -9.07
N ARG A 127 1.61 12.51 -8.15
CA ARG A 127 1.72 11.19 -7.52
C ARG A 127 0.47 10.38 -7.88
N PRO A 128 0.56 9.48 -8.87
CA PRO A 128 -0.51 8.54 -9.16
C PRO A 128 -0.66 7.54 -8.01
N ILE A 129 -1.90 7.27 -7.60
CA ILE A 129 -2.24 6.39 -6.49
C ILE A 129 -3.47 5.58 -6.88
N VAL A 130 -3.43 4.27 -6.63
CA VAL A 130 -4.63 3.42 -6.72
C VAL A 130 -5.24 3.33 -5.33
N CYS A 131 -6.43 3.91 -5.16
CA CYS A 131 -7.20 3.83 -3.93
C CYS A 131 -8.02 2.54 -3.91
N CYS A 132 -7.62 1.62 -3.03
CA CYS A 132 -8.37 0.40 -2.74
C CYS A 132 -9.38 0.58 -1.58
N ALA A 133 -9.54 1.77 -1.00
CA ALA A 133 -10.46 1.97 0.11
C ALA A 133 -11.89 1.51 -0.24
N GLY A 134 -12.46 0.67 0.63
CA GLY A 134 -13.79 0.06 0.42
C GLY A 134 -13.81 -1.10 -0.59
N THR A 135 -12.66 -1.58 -1.06
CA THR A 135 -12.55 -2.82 -1.86
C THR A 135 -12.08 -3.98 -1.00
N ARG A 136 -12.32 -5.21 -1.47
CA ARG A 136 -11.82 -6.44 -0.84
C ARG A 136 -10.30 -6.45 -0.73
N MET A 137 -9.60 -5.90 -1.74
CA MET A 137 -8.15 -5.75 -1.73
C MET A 137 -7.67 -4.96 -0.51
N ASN A 138 -8.37 -3.89 -0.12
CA ASN A 138 -7.98 -3.11 1.07
C ASN A 138 -8.12 -3.90 2.37
N HIS A 139 -9.13 -4.77 2.50
CA HIS A 139 -9.20 -5.66 3.67
C HIS A 139 -8.04 -6.64 3.73
N ILE A 140 -7.69 -7.25 2.58
CA ILE A 140 -6.55 -8.16 2.50
C ILE A 140 -5.23 -7.42 2.76
N SER A 141 -5.06 -6.20 2.22
CA SER A 141 -3.88 -5.39 2.49
C SER A 141 -3.73 -5.04 3.98
N LYS A 142 -4.83 -4.77 4.68
CA LYS A 142 -4.81 -4.55 6.14
C LYS A 142 -4.43 -5.81 6.91
N TRP A 143 -4.99 -6.96 6.53
CA TRP A 143 -4.61 -8.23 7.13
C TRP A 143 -3.13 -8.55 6.88
N LEU A 144 -2.64 -8.35 5.65
CA LEU A 144 -1.24 -8.57 5.31
C LEU A 144 -0.32 -7.61 6.08
N ASP A 145 -0.66 -6.33 6.16
CA ASP A 145 0.08 -5.36 6.97
C ASP A 145 0.13 -5.82 8.44
N PHE A 146 -1.00 -6.25 9.01
CA PHE A 146 -1.03 -6.80 10.36
C PHE A 146 -0.05 -7.97 10.54
N GLN A 147 0.02 -8.91 9.59
CA GLN A 147 1.00 -10.02 9.65
C GLN A 147 2.45 -9.50 9.49
N LEU A 148 2.70 -8.56 8.58
CA LEU A 148 4.03 -7.98 8.35
C LEU A 148 4.52 -7.15 9.54
N GLN A 149 3.63 -6.45 10.26
CA GLN A 149 4.00 -5.73 11.48
C GLN A 149 4.56 -6.67 12.56
N ARG A 150 4.11 -7.93 12.61
CA ARG A 150 4.66 -8.95 13.51
C ARG A 150 6.08 -9.35 13.12
N LEU A 151 6.46 -9.17 11.86
CA LEU A 151 7.81 -9.43 11.36
C LEU A 151 8.77 -8.24 11.58
N LYS A 152 8.24 -7.03 11.77
CA LYS A 152 9.02 -5.79 11.91
C LYS A 152 10.16 -5.89 12.95
N PRO A 153 10.00 -6.50 14.14
CA PRO A 153 11.09 -6.63 15.12
C PRO A 153 12.27 -7.49 14.65
N PHE A 154 12.05 -8.37 13.67
CA PHE A 154 13.08 -9.28 13.14
C PHE A 154 13.81 -8.71 11.93
N VAL A 155 13.36 -7.58 11.40
CA VAL A 155 14.06 -6.89 10.30
C VAL A 155 15.28 -6.17 10.90
N PRO A 156 16.50 -6.44 10.43
CA PRO A 156 17.69 -5.76 10.93
C PRO A 156 17.67 -4.29 10.49
N THR A 157 17.23 -3.39 11.37
CA THR A 157 17.24 -1.94 11.11
C THR A 157 18.14 -1.21 12.11
N TYR A 158 18.91 -0.23 11.61
CA TYR A 158 19.76 0.62 12.45
C TYR A 158 18.98 1.72 13.17
N ILE A 159 17.80 2.06 12.64
CA ILE A 159 16.91 3.12 13.14
C ILE A 159 15.53 2.50 13.31
N LYS A 160 14.92 2.72 14.48
CA LYS A 160 13.58 2.21 14.79
C LYS A 160 12.48 3.06 14.14
N ASP A 161 12.57 4.38 14.33
CA ASP A 161 11.62 5.38 13.85
C ASP A 161 12.26 6.78 13.81
N SER A 162 11.48 7.79 13.42
CA SER A 162 11.94 9.18 13.35
C SER A 162 12.32 9.76 14.71
N HIS A 163 11.71 9.30 15.80
CA HIS A 163 12.03 9.77 17.14
C HIS A 163 13.38 9.22 17.62
N ASP A 164 13.62 7.92 17.41
CA ASP A 164 14.91 7.27 17.66
C ASP A 164 16.04 7.93 16.83
N LEU A 165 15.77 8.25 15.56
CA LEU A 165 16.71 9.02 14.72
C LEU A 165 17.06 10.37 15.35
N LEU A 166 16.05 11.16 15.74
CA LEU A 166 16.28 12.48 16.35
C LEU A 166 17.02 12.38 17.68
N ALA A 167 16.70 11.39 18.51
CA ALA A 167 17.40 11.14 19.76
C ALA A 167 18.87 10.79 19.51
N LYS A 168 19.16 9.88 18.57
CA LYS A 168 20.52 9.54 18.15
C LYS A 168 21.28 10.76 17.64
N LEU A 169 20.67 11.57 16.76
CA LEU A 169 21.28 12.78 16.23
C LEU A 169 21.61 13.82 17.32
N ARG A 170 20.72 14.00 18.30
CA ARG A 170 20.97 14.89 19.45
C ARG A 170 22.09 14.38 20.36
N ASN A 171 22.23 13.06 20.46
CA ASN A 171 23.21 12.40 21.32
C ASN A 171 24.56 12.14 20.65
N ILE A 172 24.74 12.49 19.36
CA ILE A 172 26.02 12.35 18.63
C ILE A 172 27.14 13.17 19.29
N GLY A 173 26.80 14.26 20.00
CA GLY A 173 27.77 15.16 20.63
C GLY A 173 28.49 16.06 19.62
N GLY A 174 29.69 16.51 19.97
CA GLY A 174 30.52 17.35 19.10
C GLY A 174 31.11 16.56 17.94
N LEU A 175 30.82 16.98 16.71
CA LEU A 175 31.42 16.40 15.51
C LEU A 175 32.88 16.88 15.36
N PRO A 176 33.78 16.05 14.81
CA PRO A 176 35.14 16.48 14.55
C PRO A 176 35.19 17.62 13.52
N PRO A 177 36.20 18.51 13.55
CA PRO A 177 36.26 19.70 12.70
C PRO A 177 36.22 19.42 11.18
N ASN A 178 36.59 18.21 10.76
CA ASN A 178 36.59 17.76 9.37
C ASN A 178 35.38 16.89 8.99
N ALA A 179 34.35 16.80 9.84
CA ALA A 179 33.13 16.07 9.53
C ALA A 179 32.40 16.69 8.33
N ARG A 180 31.84 15.83 7.46
CA ARG A 180 31.01 16.24 6.33
C ARG A 180 29.66 15.54 6.40
N LEU A 181 28.60 16.28 6.15
CA LEU A 181 27.24 15.75 6.04
C LEU A 181 26.93 15.47 4.56
N PHE A 182 26.40 14.29 4.28
CA PHE A 182 25.82 13.97 2.99
C PHE A 182 24.35 13.61 3.16
N THR A 183 23.53 13.98 2.19
CA THR A 183 22.12 13.60 2.13
C THR A 183 21.87 12.93 0.79
N ALA A 184 21.04 11.90 0.81
CA ALA A 184 20.59 11.19 -0.38
C ALA A 184 19.08 10.98 -0.27
N ASP A 185 18.37 11.20 -1.37
CA ASP A 185 16.94 10.96 -1.47
C ASP A 185 16.68 9.84 -2.47
N ALA A 186 15.83 8.88 -2.09
CA ALA A 186 15.48 7.78 -2.97
C ALA A 186 14.36 8.22 -3.92
N VAL A 187 14.64 8.17 -5.22
CA VAL A 187 13.65 8.52 -6.25
C VAL A 187 12.72 7.35 -6.49
N SER A 188 11.41 7.58 -6.39
CA SER A 188 10.36 6.65 -6.81
C SER A 188 10.42 5.27 -6.12
N MET A 189 10.76 5.24 -4.81
CA MET A 189 10.90 4.01 -4.01
C MET A 189 9.90 2.89 -4.35
N TYR A 190 8.59 3.17 -4.25
CA TYR A 190 7.54 2.15 -4.43
C TYR A 190 7.52 1.50 -5.82
N THR A 191 7.79 2.26 -6.88
CA THR A 191 7.79 1.72 -8.25
C THR A 191 9.08 0.97 -8.59
N ASN A 192 10.11 1.12 -7.75
CA ASN A 192 11.42 0.52 -7.93
C ASN A 192 11.65 -0.68 -7.00
N ILE A 193 10.63 -1.12 -6.26
CA ILE A 193 10.70 -2.35 -5.46
C ILE A 193 10.73 -3.56 -6.40
N ASP A 194 11.84 -4.28 -6.41
CA ASP A 194 11.92 -5.62 -7.00
C ASP A 194 11.06 -6.58 -6.17
N THR A 195 9.93 -7.02 -6.76
CA THR A 195 8.94 -7.84 -6.06
C THR A 195 9.47 -9.25 -5.79
N GLU A 196 10.28 -9.85 -6.67
CA GLU A 196 10.86 -11.18 -6.44
C GLU A 196 11.92 -11.13 -5.34
N HIS A 197 12.75 -10.08 -5.34
CA HIS A 197 13.69 -9.86 -4.25
C HIS A 197 12.97 -9.63 -2.92
N ALA A 198 11.93 -8.78 -2.90
CA ALA A 198 11.16 -8.50 -1.70
C ALA A 198 10.52 -9.78 -1.10
N ILE A 199 9.92 -10.63 -1.94
CA ILE A 199 9.34 -11.91 -1.49
C ILE A 199 10.43 -12.80 -0.88
N ARG A 200 11.60 -12.92 -1.53
CA ARG A 200 12.72 -13.73 -1.00
C ARG A 200 13.21 -13.22 0.35
N VAL A 201 13.35 -11.91 0.51
CA VAL A 201 13.76 -11.29 1.78
C VAL A 201 12.73 -11.59 2.87
N ILE A 202 11.44 -11.38 2.60
CA ILE A 202 10.37 -11.67 3.56
C ILE A 202 10.38 -13.15 3.95
N HIS A 203 10.55 -14.05 2.98
CA HIS A 203 10.65 -15.49 3.23
C HIS A 203 11.85 -15.87 4.10
N GLY A 204 12.95 -15.12 4.00
CA GLY A 204 14.17 -15.34 4.76
C GLY A 204 14.16 -14.74 6.17
N ILE A 205 13.12 -13.99 6.56
CA ILE A 205 12.97 -13.49 7.94
C ILE A 205 12.64 -14.70 8.84
N GLN A 206 13.70 -15.31 9.37
CA GLN A 206 13.58 -16.45 10.26
C GLN A 206 13.28 -15.96 11.68
N ILE A 207 12.13 -16.36 12.23
CA ILE A 207 11.81 -16.12 13.64
C ILE A 207 12.67 -17.11 14.44
N PRO A 208 13.62 -16.64 15.26
CA PRO A 208 14.37 -17.54 16.12
C PRO A 208 13.41 -18.12 17.16
N ILE A 209 13.25 -19.45 17.18
CA ILE A 209 12.31 -20.18 18.06
C ILE A 209 12.46 -19.76 19.54
N TYR A 210 13.68 -19.38 19.95
CA TYR A 210 14.00 -18.96 21.31
C TYR A 210 13.47 -17.55 21.68
N GLU A 211 13.33 -16.61 20.74
CA GLU A 211 12.73 -15.29 21.03
C GLU A 211 11.20 -15.35 21.09
N PHE A 212 10.56 -16.29 20.39
CA PHE A 212 9.12 -16.49 20.44
C PHE A 212 8.63 -16.91 21.84
N VAL A 213 9.39 -17.78 22.52
CA VAL A 213 9.11 -18.22 23.90
C VAL A 213 9.25 -17.05 24.89
N ARG A 214 10.22 -16.16 24.67
CA ARG A 214 10.53 -15.05 25.58
C ARG A 214 9.45 -13.96 25.61
N TRP A 215 8.73 -13.75 24.51
CA TRP A 215 7.68 -12.73 24.41
C TRP A 215 6.26 -13.22 24.73
N TYR A 216 6.04 -14.55 24.79
CA TYR A 216 4.71 -15.13 25.05
C TYR A 216 4.57 -15.80 26.43
N LEU A 217 5.67 -15.96 27.19
CA LEU A 217 5.68 -16.63 28.50
C LEU A 217 6.20 -15.75 29.66
N LEU A 218 6.35 -14.44 29.45
CA LEU A 218 6.62 -13.42 30.47
C LEU A 218 5.70 -12.23 30.28
#